data_AF-A0A7V1M7H7-F1
#
_entry.id   AF-A0A7V1M7H7-F1
#
_cell.length_a   1.000
_cell.length_b   1.000
_cell.length_c   1.000
_cell.angle_alpha   90.00
_cell.angle_beta   90.00
_cell.angle_gamma   90.00
#
_symmetry.space_group_name_H-M   'P 1'
#
loop_
_entity.id
_entity.type
_entity.pdbx_description
1 polymer ?
#
loop_
_entity_poly.entity_id
_entity_poly.type
_entity_poly.pdbx_seq_one_letter_code
_entity_poly.pdbx_strand_id
1 'polypeptide(L)'
;MSVRAKALTVRLPEDLYRASAEVAKRRKVSLNSLVREGLNIILREERYVRMYEAFGQVGEDASMTDVEFAVDAQREVVEQGDA
;
A
#
# COMPACT_ATOMS: atom_id res chain seq x y z
N MET A 1 -6.88 -23.43 2.10
CA MET A 1 -8.19 -22.92 1.63
C MET A 1 -8.09 -22.60 0.15
N SER A 2 -8.96 -23.14 -0.70
CA SER A 2 -9.05 -22.73 -2.11
C SER A 2 -9.57 -21.29 -2.17
N VAL A 3 -8.75 -20.36 -2.67
CA VAL A 3 -9.17 -18.98 -2.93
C VAL A 3 -10.15 -19.03 -4.10
N ARG A 4 -11.46 -19.05 -3.80
CA ARG A 4 -12.49 -19.04 -4.83
C ARG A 4 -12.59 -17.62 -5.41
N ALA A 5 -12.27 -17.50 -6.70
CA ALA A 5 -12.48 -16.27 -7.43
C ALA A 5 -13.97 -15.88 -7.43
N LYS A 6 -14.25 -14.58 -7.27
CA LYS A 6 -15.59 -14.00 -7.40
C LYS A 6 -15.63 -13.16 -8.68
N ALA A 7 -16.73 -13.28 -9.43
CA ALA A 7 -16.95 -12.45 -10.61
C ALA A 7 -17.53 -11.10 -10.21
N LEU A 8 -17.10 -10.04 -10.90
CA LEU A 8 -17.63 -8.69 -10.78
C LEU A 8 -18.10 -8.24 -12.16
N THR A 9 -19.30 -7.67 -12.24
CA THR A 9 -19.82 -7.02 -13.45
C THR A 9 -19.94 -5.53 -13.18
N VAL A 10 -19.40 -4.71 -14.08
CA VAL A 10 -19.41 -3.25 -13.95
C VAL A 10 -19.92 -2.66 -15.24
N ARG A 11 -20.77 -1.62 -15.15
CA ARG A 11 -21.15 -0.81 -16.30
C ARG A 11 -20.21 0.39 -16.34
N LEU A 12 -19.41 0.47 -17.39
CA LEU A 12 -18.49 1.58 -17.60
C LEU A 12 -19.09 2.56 -18.61
N PRO A 13 -18.99 3.87 -18.37
CA PRO A 13 -19.12 4.87 -19.42
C PRO A 13 -18.24 4.52 -20.62
N GLU A 14 -18.72 4.83 -21.83
CA GLU A 14 -18.07 4.42 -23.07
C GLU A 14 -16.65 4.99 -23.21
N ASP A 15 -16.47 6.25 -22.86
CA ASP A 15 -15.19 6.96 -22.84
C ASP A 15 -14.18 6.27 -21.91
N LEU A 16 -14.61 5.92 -20.70
CA LEU A 16 -13.79 5.21 -19.72
C LEU A 16 -13.41 3.81 -20.20
N TYR A 17 -14.36 3.09 -20.81
CA TYR A 17 -14.09 1.78 -21.40
C TYR A 17 -13.02 1.87 -22.49
N ARG A 18 -13.18 2.81 -23.44
CA ARG A 18 -12.24 3.01 -24.55
C ARG A 18 -10.84 3.37 -24.04
N ALA A 19 -10.74 4.32 -23.12
CA ALA A 19 -9.47 4.73 -22.54
C ALA A 19 -8.78 3.55 -21.81
N SER A 20 -9.54 2.80 -21.02
CA SER A 20 -9.02 1.63 -20.30
C SER A 20 -8.58 0.50 -21.24
N ALA A 21 -9.32 0.27 -22.33
CA ALA A 21 -8.98 -0.73 -23.34
C ALA A 21 -7.67 -0.39 -24.08
N GLU A 22 -7.46 0.88 -24.43
CA GLU A 22 -6.20 1.33 -25.06
C GLU A 22 -5.00 1.16 -24.11
N VAL A 23 -5.18 1.46 -22.82
CA VAL A 23 -4.14 1.21 -21.81
C VAL A 23 -3.83 -0.29 -21.70
N ALA A 24 -4.86 -1.13 -21.61
CA ALA A 24 -4.71 -2.58 -21.51
C ALA A 24 -3.97 -3.15 -22.74
N LYS A 25 -4.33 -2.68 -23.94
CA LYS A 25 -3.68 -3.04 -25.20
C LYS A 25 -2.21 -2.63 -25.22
N ARG A 26 -1.90 -1.37 -24.86
CA ARG A 26 -0.52 -0.86 -24.80
C ARG A 26 0.34 -1.66 -23.81
N ARG A 27 -0.23 -2.03 -22.66
CA ARG A 27 0.44 -2.83 -21.62
C ARG A 27 0.44 -4.34 -21.90
N LYS A 28 -0.22 -4.79 -22.98
CA LYS A 28 -0.40 -6.22 -23.34
C LYS A 28 -1.03 -7.06 -22.20
N VAL A 29 -2.01 -6.50 -21.52
CA VAL A 29 -2.76 -7.16 -20.44
C VAL A 29 -4.26 -7.16 -20.73
N SER A 30 -5.01 -8.00 -20.01
CA SER A 30 -6.48 -7.98 -20.09
C SER A 30 -7.07 -6.79 -19.33
N LEU A 31 -8.27 -6.34 -19.74
CA LEU A 31 -9.01 -5.31 -19.02
C LEU A 31 -9.32 -5.73 -17.56
N ASN A 32 -9.59 -7.02 -17.34
CA ASN A 32 -9.76 -7.58 -15.99
C ASN A 32 -8.49 -7.50 -15.14
N SER A 33 -7.31 -7.65 -15.75
CA SER A 33 -6.04 -7.49 -15.06
C SER A 33 -5.83 -6.03 -14.67
N LEU A 34 -6.15 -5.10 -15.57
CA LEU A 34 -6.07 -3.67 -15.31
C LEU A 34 -7.02 -3.23 -14.18
N VAL A 35 -8.26 -3.73 -14.18
CA VAL A 35 -9.21 -3.48 -13.08
C VAL A 35 -8.70 -4.02 -11.75
N ARG A 36 -8.15 -5.25 -11.74
CA ARG A 36 -7.55 -5.82 -10.52
C ARG A 36 -6.35 -5.02 -10.02
N GLU A 37 -5.50 -4.54 -10.93
CA GLU A 37 -4.37 -3.66 -10.60
C GLU A 37 -4.86 -2.36 -9.95
N GLY A 38 -5.83 -1.68 -10.57
CA GLY A 38 -6.41 -0.45 -10.02
C GLY A 38 -7.03 -0.65 -8.64
N LEU A 39 -7.79 -1.72 -8.43
CA LEU A 39 -8.34 -2.06 -7.12
C LEU A 39 -7.25 -2.30 -6.07
N ASN A 40 -6.15 -2.98 -6.44
CA ASN A 40 -5.04 -3.22 -5.52
C ASN A 40 -4.30 -1.94 -5.13
N ILE A 41 -4.16 -0.98 -6.05
CA ILE A 41 -3.56 0.32 -5.79
C ILE A 41 -4.40 1.09 -4.76
N ILE A 42 -5.71 1.23 -5.02
CA ILE A 42 -6.63 1.91 -4.10
C ILE A 42 -6.62 1.26 -2.71
N LEU A 43 -6.72 -0.07 -2.64
CA LEU A 43 -6.69 -0.78 -1.36
C LEU A 43 -5.36 -0.66 -0.62
N ARG A 44 -4.25 -0.53 -1.35
CA ARG A 44 -2.94 -0.31 -0.74
C ARG A 44 -2.86 1.09 -0.14
N GLU A 45 -3.27 2.11 -0.87
CA GLU A 45 -3.30 3.50 -0.39
C GLU A 45 -4.16 3.64 0.87
N GLU A 46 -5.36 3.07 0.86
CA GLU A 46 -6.25 3.00 2.03
C GLU A 46 -5.59 2.34 3.25
N ARG A 47 -4.83 1.26 3.05
CA ARG A 47 -4.08 0.62 4.14
C ARG A 47 -3.00 1.53 4.70
N TYR A 48 -2.29 2.26 3.84
CA TYR A 48 -1.25 3.20 4.30
C TYR A 48 -1.84 4.33 5.13
N VAL A 49 -2.97 4.91 4.71
CA VAL A 49 -3.66 5.97 5.47
C VAL A 49 -4.04 5.46 6.87
N ARG A 50 -4.71 4.31 6.95
CA ARG A 50 -5.11 3.73 8.24
C ARG A 50 -3.91 3.40 9.13
N MET A 51 -2.82 2.93 8.54
CA MET A 51 -1.60 2.62 9.28
C MET A 51 -0.96 3.91 9.83
N TYR A 52 -0.90 4.97 9.03
CA TYR A 52 -0.43 6.28 9.46
C TYR A 52 -1.28 6.82 10.61
N GLU A 53 -2.61 6.78 10.50
CA GLU A 53 -3.53 7.23 11.56
C GLU A 53 -3.33 6.40 12.85
N ALA A 54 -3.24 5.08 12.74
CA ALA A 54 -3.03 4.20 13.89
C ALA A 54 -1.70 4.48 14.59
N PHE A 55 -0.61 4.69 13.85
CA PHE A 55 0.67 5.07 14.43
C PHE A 55 0.68 6.49 14.98
N GLY A 56 -0.05 7.42 14.34
CA GLY A 56 -0.25 8.77 14.86
C GLY A 56 -0.90 8.75 16.25
N GLN A 57 -1.94 7.94 16.45
CA GLN A 57 -2.60 7.78 17.75
C GLN A 57 -1.66 7.20 18.82
N VAL A 58 -0.77 6.27 18.46
CA VAL A 58 0.24 5.76 19.38
C VAL A 58 1.28 6.84 19.71
N GLY A 59 1.58 7.72 18.76
CA GLY A 59 2.54 8.81 18.95
C GLY A 59 2.04 10.01 19.75
N GLU A 60 0.74 10.10 20.04
CA GLU A 60 0.19 11.12 20.93
C GLU A 60 0.44 10.81 22.42
N ASP A 61 0.84 9.57 22.75
CA ASP A 61 1.29 9.20 24.10
C ASP A 61 2.80 9.39 24.25
N ALA A 62 3.20 10.57 24.73
CA ALA A 62 4.60 10.96 24.95
C ALA A 62 5.36 10.01 25.89
N SER A 63 4.67 9.25 26.75
CA SER A 63 5.31 8.27 27.64
C SER A 63 5.72 6.98 26.92
N MET A 64 5.15 6.73 25.74
CA MET A 64 5.40 5.54 24.90
C MET A 64 6.22 5.85 23.64
N THR A 65 6.44 7.13 23.32
CA THR A 65 7.15 7.58 22.11
C THR A 65 8.51 8.22 22.34
N ASP A 66 8.90 8.46 23.59
CA ASP A 66 10.26 8.87 23.89
C ASP A 66 11.23 7.71 23.61
N VAL A 67 11.84 7.73 22.44
CA VAL A 67 12.86 6.78 21.99
C VAL A 67 14.28 7.33 22.16
N GLU A 68 14.45 8.49 22.79
CA GLU A 68 15.79 9.07 23.01
C GLU A 68 16.67 8.12 23.84
N PHE A 69 16.07 7.33 24.75
CA PHE A 69 16.79 6.30 25.52
C PHE A 69 17.46 5.22 24.66
N ALA A 70 16.97 4.98 23.44
CA ALA A 70 17.45 3.92 22.56
C ALA A 70 18.56 4.39 21.59
N VAL A 71 18.77 5.70 21.47
CA VAL A 71 19.74 6.28 20.52
C VAL A 71 21.17 5.94 20.92
N ASP A 72 21.50 5.98 22.21
CA ASP A 72 22.84 5.66 22.71
C ASP A 72 23.19 4.18 22.49
N ALA A 73 22.23 3.27 22.70
CA ALA A 73 22.42 1.84 22.46
C ALA A 73 22.57 1.51 20.96
N GLN A 74 21.86 2.23 20.08
CA GLN A 74 22.00 2.08 18.63
C GLN A 74 23.33 2.61 18.12
N ARG A 75 23.83 3.70 18.70
CA ARG A 75 25.11 4.31 18.34
C ARG A 75 26.30 3.39 18.63
N GLU A 76 26.29 2.71 19.77
CA GLU A 76 27.36 1.78 20.15
C GLU A 76 27.51 0.63 19.14
N VAL A 77 26.40 0.09 18.63
CA VAL A 77 26.42 -1.00 17.63
C VAL A 77 26.96 -0.54 16.28
N VAL A 78 26.65 0.70 15.86
CA VAL A 78 27.19 1.28 14.61
C VAL A 78 28.69 1.52 14.73
N GLU A 79 29.15 2.05 15.87
CA GLU A 79 30.58 2.34 16.10
C GLU A 79 31.44 1.06 16.26
N GLN A 80 30.86 -0.05 16.74
CA GLN A 80 31.54 -1.37 16.82
C GLN A 80 31.51 -2.16 15.51
N GLY A 81 30.61 -1.85 14.58
CA GLY A 81 30.49 -2.53 13.28
C GLY A 81 31.48 -2.07 12.20
N ASP A 82 32.14 -0.93 12.41
CA ASP A 82 33.16 -0.34 11.52
C ASP A 82 34.61 -0.64 11.96
N ALA A 83 34.83 -1.63 12.85
CA ALA A 83 36.15 -2.07 13.35
C ALA A 83 36.60 -3.43 12.77
#